data_AF-A0A956CWS5-F1
#
_entry.id   AF-A0A956CWS5-F1
#
_cell.length_a   1.000
_cell.length_b   1.000
_cell.length_c   1.000
_cell.angle_alpha   90.00
_cell.angle_beta   90.00
_cell.angle_gamma   90.00
#
_symmetry.space_group_name_H-M   'P 1'
#
loop_
_entity.id
_entity.type
_entity.pdbx_description
1 polymer ?
#
loop_
_entity_poly.entity_id
_entity_poly.type
_entity_poly.pdbx_seq_one_letter_code
_entity_poly.pdbx_strand_id
1 'polypeptide(L)'
;MDRAPRPNTRPPPSRTPALRALAPELLELCAHLEARGVHAWLQGEGLLEALRDAGPRSSTPSGAITHTLVCRATPEALLHALPRAIVTAERGLRLTQPTPAGPIDLIPGGATGIGSVLRAFGLSAYAIGFRCADDSWADPADALALTRSGRLDVVLPAPDPPGASDGAAATAATA
;
A
#
# COMPACT_ATOMS: atom_id res chain seq x y z
N MET A 1 9.58 -14.48 39.38
CA MET A 1 8.35 -13.72 39.05
C MET A 1 8.61 -13.02 37.73
N ASP A 2 8.21 -13.67 36.64
CA ASP A 2 8.37 -13.16 35.27
C ASP A 2 7.35 -12.05 35.01
N ARG A 3 7.83 -10.85 34.68
CA ARG A 3 6.97 -9.72 34.31
C ARG A 3 6.71 -9.81 32.81
N ALA A 4 5.52 -10.30 32.44
CA ALA A 4 5.06 -10.28 31.06
C ALA A 4 5.18 -8.84 30.48
N PRO A 5 5.66 -8.69 29.23
CA PRO A 5 5.74 -7.38 28.59
C PRO A 5 4.33 -6.81 28.42
N ARG A 6 4.13 -5.58 28.89
CA ARG A 6 2.84 -4.89 28.78
C ARG A 6 2.55 -4.59 27.30
N PRO A 7 1.32 -4.81 26.82
CA PRO A 7 0.93 -4.39 25.48
C PRO A 7 1.09 -2.87 25.37
N ASN A 8 1.82 -2.43 24.35
CA ASN A 8 2.03 -1.03 24.04
C ASN A 8 0.72 -0.46 23.46
N THR A 9 -0.24 -0.14 24.32
CA THR A 9 -1.51 0.48 23.95
C THR A 9 -1.33 1.98 23.76
N ARG A 10 -0.49 2.38 22.80
CA ARG A 10 -0.52 3.76 22.33
C ARG A 10 -1.83 3.92 21.54
N PRO A 11 -2.74 4.83 21.92
CA PRO A 11 -3.92 5.09 21.11
C PRO A 11 -3.45 5.49 19.70
N PRO A 12 -4.10 5.01 18.63
CA PRO A 12 -3.75 5.41 17.28
C PRO A 12 -3.83 6.94 17.19
N PRO A 13 -2.89 7.60 16.48
CA PRO A 13 -3.00 9.03 16.26
C PRO A 13 -4.38 9.31 15.65
N SER A 14 -5.14 10.17 16.33
CA SER A 14 -6.39 10.74 15.87
C SER A 14 -6.34 11.06 14.38
N ARG A 15 -7.27 10.48 13.59
CA ARG A 15 -7.51 10.70 12.15
C ARG A 15 -6.69 11.86 11.58
N THR A 16 -5.58 11.54 10.90
CA THR A 16 -4.71 12.55 10.29
C THR A 16 -5.58 13.48 9.42
N PRO A 17 -5.75 14.78 9.76
CA PRO A 17 -6.66 15.69 9.06
C PRO A 17 -6.39 15.76 7.55
N ALA A 18 -5.12 15.57 7.17
CA ALA A 18 -4.58 15.43 5.83
C ALA A 18 -5.38 14.51 4.90
N LEU A 19 -5.90 13.40 5.42
CA LEU A 19 -6.46 12.32 4.61
C LEU A 19 -7.98 12.44 4.45
N ARG A 20 -8.58 13.50 5.01
CA ARG A 20 -10.01 13.83 4.81
C ARG A 20 -10.32 14.36 3.41
N ALA A 21 -9.29 14.78 2.68
CA ALA A 21 -9.40 15.31 1.32
C ALA A 21 -9.27 14.22 0.24
N LEU A 22 -9.13 12.94 0.63
CA LEU A 22 -9.10 11.84 -0.34
C LEU A 22 -10.41 11.80 -1.14
N ALA A 23 -10.30 11.48 -2.43
CA ALA A 23 -11.45 11.36 -3.32
C ALA A 23 -12.48 10.36 -2.75
N PRO A 24 -13.79 10.67 -2.74
CA PRO A 24 -14.83 9.77 -2.25
C PRO A 24 -14.77 8.38 -2.89
N GLU A 25 -14.48 8.32 -4.19
CA GLU A 25 -14.38 7.07 -4.96
C GLU A 25 -13.25 6.15 -4.45
N LEU A 26 -12.13 6.74 -4.00
CA LEU A 26 -11.04 5.99 -3.38
C LEU A 26 -11.46 5.42 -2.03
N LEU A 27 -12.17 6.20 -1.22
CA LEU A 27 -12.69 5.75 0.07
C LEU A 27 -13.74 4.65 -0.09
N GLU A 28 -14.64 4.79 -1.05
CA GLU A 28 -15.64 3.77 -1.42
C GLU A 28 -14.96 2.47 -1.88
N LEU A 29 -13.92 2.58 -2.72
CA LEU A 29 -13.15 1.42 -3.16
C LEU A 29 -12.45 0.72 -1.99
N CYS A 30 -11.83 1.48 -1.08
CA CYS A 30 -11.21 0.93 0.13
C CYS A 30 -12.25 0.19 0.98
N ALA A 31 -13.41 0.81 1.24
CA ALA A 31 -14.48 0.18 2.03
C ALA A 31 -15.01 -1.09 1.36
N HIS A 32 -15.16 -1.10 0.03
CA HIS A 32 -15.63 -2.25 -0.74
C HIS A 32 -14.65 -3.44 -0.70
N LEU A 33 -13.35 -3.17 -0.75
CA LEU A 33 -12.30 -4.18 -0.59
C LEU A 33 -12.31 -4.78 0.83
N GLU A 34 -12.41 -3.94 1.85
CA GLU A 34 -12.43 -4.36 3.26
C GLU A 34 -13.67 -5.21 3.58
N ALA A 35 -14.84 -4.85 3.04
CA ALA A 35 -16.06 -5.64 3.17
C ALA A 35 -15.94 -7.05 2.56
N ARG A 36 -14.94 -7.29 1.71
CA ARG A 36 -14.61 -8.59 1.09
C ARG A 36 -13.39 -9.25 1.73
N GLY A 37 -12.91 -8.74 2.86
CA GLY A 37 -11.73 -9.25 3.54
C GLY A 37 -10.41 -8.94 2.84
N VAL A 38 -10.40 -8.01 1.87
CA VAL A 38 -9.17 -7.56 1.21
C VAL A 38 -8.71 -6.28 1.88
N HIS A 39 -7.62 -6.38 2.64
CA HIS A 39 -7.01 -5.21 3.26
C HIS A 39 -6.20 -4.43 2.23
N ALA A 40 -6.37 -3.11 2.21
CA ALA A 40 -5.74 -2.22 1.24
C ALA A 40 -5.06 -1.01 1.91
N TRP A 41 -3.88 -0.66 1.43
CA TRP A 41 -3.11 0.48 1.89
C TRP A 41 -2.87 1.44 0.72
N LEU A 42 -3.32 2.68 0.86
CA LEU A 42 -2.93 3.79 -0.01
C LEU A 42 -1.43 3.99 0.07
N GLN A 43 -0.78 4.12 -1.07
CA GLN A 43 0.67 4.23 -1.23
C GLN A 43 0.98 5.13 -2.44
N GLY A 44 2.23 5.58 -2.54
CA GLY A 44 2.74 6.23 -3.74
C GLY A 44 2.47 7.73 -3.78
N GLU A 45 2.46 8.29 -4.99
CA GLU A 45 2.31 9.73 -5.21
C GLU A 45 1.02 10.30 -4.63
N GLY A 46 -0.11 9.58 -4.78
CA GLY A 46 -1.39 10.00 -4.19
C GLY A 46 -1.36 10.12 -2.67
N LEU A 47 -0.64 9.23 -1.98
CA LEU A 47 -0.43 9.36 -0.54
C LEU A 47 0.45 10.57 -0.20
N LEU A 48 1.54 10.75 -0.94
CA LEU A 48 2.47 11.86 -0.71
C LEU A 48 1.83 13.22 -0.96
N GLU A 49 0.97 13.34 -1.98
CA GLU A 49 0.22 14.57 -2.23
C GLU A 49 -0.77 14.84 -1.10
N ALA A 50 -1.56 13.84 -0.69
CA ALA A 50 -2.50 14.01 0.42
C ALA A 50 -1.80 14.43 1.73
N LEU A 51 -0.55 14.00 1.93
CA LEU A 51 0.29 14.44 3.03
C LEU A 51 0.81 15.88 2.88
N ARG A 52 1.04 16.38 1.66
CA ARG A 52 1.47 17.75 1.36
C ARG A 52 0.33 18.75 1.46
N ASP A 53 -0.85 18.41 0.94
CA ASP A 53 -2.06 19.25 0.92
C ASP A 53 -2.68 19.44 2.31
N ALA A 54 -2.21 18.69 3.31
CA ALA A 54 -2.46 18.95 4.72
C ALA A 54 -1.86 20.27 5.24
N GLY A 55 -0.96 20.89 4.46
CA GLY A 55 -0.35 22.17 4.77
C GLY A 55 -1.19 23.37 4.31
N PRO A 56 -1.10 24.54 4.97
CA PRO A 56 -1.94 25.72 4.68
C PRO A 56 -1.65 26.43 3.33
N ARG A 57 -0.98 25.79 2.37
CA ARG A 57 -0.40 26.46 1.19
C ARG A 57 -0.45 25.71 -0.15
N SER A 58 -1.28 24.68 -0.31
CA SER A 58 -1.37 24.03 -1.63
C SER A 58 -2.60 24.52 -2.39
N SER A 59 -2.37 25.31 -3.44
CA SER A 59 -3.39 25.81 -4.37
C SER A 59 -3.10 25.41 -5.82
N THR A 60 -2.25 24.39 -6.02
CA THR A 60 -1.96 23.87 -7.35
C THR A 60 -3.04 22.84 -7.67
N PRO A 61 -3.78 22.97 -8.79
CA PRO A 61 -4.62 21.88 -9.26
C PRO A 61 -3.70 20.69 -9.51
N SER A 62 -3.77 19.70 -8.65
CA SER A 62 -2.97 18.51 -8.82
C SER A 62 -3.37 17.89 -10.15
N GLY A 63 -2.38 17.52 -10.98
CA GLY A 63 -2.64 16.85 -12.24
C GLY A 63 -3.40 15.54 -12.02
N ALA A 64 -3.59 14.73 -13.06
CA ALA A 64 -4.19 13.41 -12.89
C ALA A 64 -3.28 12.52 -12.00
N ILE A 65 -3.41 12.63 -10.67
CA ILE A 65 -2.64 11.81 -9.74
C ILE A 65 -3.21 10.39 -9.81
N THR A 66 -2.32 9.45 -10.14
CA THR A 66 -2.65 8.04 -10.03
C THR A 66 -2.58 7.64 -8.57
N HIS A 67 -3.71 7.21 -8.02
CA HIS A 67 -3.74 6.63 -6.68
C HIS A 67 -3.37 5.16 -6.76
N THR A 68 -2.55 4.69 -5.81
CA THR A 68 -2.11 3.30 -5.75
C THR A 68 -2.53 2.68 -4.43
N LEU A 69 -3.14 1.49 -4.50
CA LEU A 69 -3.50 0.66 -3.36
C LEU A 69 -2.66 -0.62 -3.38
N VAL A 70 -1.84 -0.83 -2.35
CA VAL A 70 -1.22 -2.14 -2.10
C VAL A 70 -2.23 -3.00 -1.37
N CYS A 71 -2.56 -4.17 -1.90
CA CYS A 71 -3.63 -5.02 -1.40
C CYS A 71 -3.09 -6.35 -0.89
N ARG A 72 -3.49 -6.77 0.32
CA ARG A 72 -3.16 -8.11 0.85
C ARG A 72 -4.10 -9.15 0.26
N ALA A 73 -3.89 -9.45 -1.02
CA ALA A 73 -4.65 -10.42 -1.80
C ALA A 73 -3.82 -10.92 -2.98
N THR A 74 -4.20 -12.08 -3.52
CA THR A 74 -3.69 -12.53 -4.83
C THR A 74 -4.40 -11.78 -5.96
N PRO A 75 -3.88 -11.79 -7.20
CA PRO A 75 -4.56 -11.20 -8.35
C PRO A 75 -5.98 -11.76 -8.54
N GLU A 76 -6.18 -13.06 -8.34
CA GLU A 76 -7.48 -13.73 -8.51
C GLU A 76 -8.48 -13.27 -7.46
N ALA A 77 -8.07 -13.16 -6.20
CA ALA A 77 -8.91 -12.65 -5.13
C ALA A 77 -9.30 -11.17 -5.36
N LEU A 78 -8.40 -10.36 -5.92
CA LEU A 78 -8.70 -8.98 -6.32
C LEU A 78 -9.70 -8.92 -7.47
N LEU A 79 -9.52 -9.73 -8.52
CA LEU A 79 -10.48 -9.79 -9.63
C LEU A 79 -11.85 -10.30 -9.18
N HIS A 80 -11.89 -11.23 -8.24
CA HIS A 80 -13.15 -11.67 -7.64
C HIS A 80 -13.82 -10.54 -6.84
N ALA A 81 -13.05 -9.75 -6.08
CA ALA A 81 -13.57 -8.62 -5.34
C ALA A 81 -13.98 -7.43 -6.24
N LEU A 82 -13.26 -7.23 -7.32
CA LEU A 82 -13.37 -6.14 -8.28
C LEU A 82 -13.46 -6.71 -9.70
N PRO A 83 -14.63 -7.26 -10.11
CA PRO A 83 -14.78 -7.91 -11.41
C PRO A 83 -14.64 -6.97 -12.61
N ARG A 84 -14.55 -5.65 -12.37
CA ARG A 84 -14.32 -4.61 -13.38
C ARG A 84 -12.87 -4.11 -13.41
N ALA A 85 -12.00 -4.63 -12.56
CA ALA A 85 -10.58 -4.28 -12.60
C ALA A 85 -9.91 -4.90 -13.83
N ILE A 86 -8.96 -4.17 -14.41
CA ILE A 86 -8.24 -4.53 -15.63
C ILE A 86 -6.81 -4.91 -15.24
N VAL A 87 -6.28 -6.02 -15.75
CA VAL A 87 -4.85 -6.36 -15.57
C VAL A 87 -4.02 -5.47 -16.49
N THR A 88 -3.14 -4.64 -15.92
CA THR A 88 -2.40 -3.60 -16.66
C THR A 88 -0.89 -3.81 -16.70
N ALA A 89 -0.35 -4.80 -15.97
CA ALA A 89 1.04 -5.21 -16.07
C ALA A 89 1.17 -6.73 -16.28
N GLU A 90 2.28 -7.16 -16.90
CA GLU A 90 2.59 -8.58 -17.08
C GLU A 90 2.55 -9.34 -15.74
N ARG A 91 2.14 -10.61 -15.80
CA ARG A 91 2.05 -11.53 -14.65
C ARG A 91 1.13 -11.07 -13.51
N GLY A 92 0.17 -10.18 -13.78
CA GLY A 92 -0.79 -9.74 -12.77
C GLY A 92 -0.17 -8.87 -11.67
N LEU A 93 1.01 -8.30 -11.91
CA LEU A 93 1.73 -7.47 -10.94
C LEU A 93 1.03 -6.14 -10.65
N ARG A 94 0.09 -5.75 -11.52
CA ARG A 94 -0.75 -4.57 -11.35
C ARG A 94 -2.11 -4.80 -12.00
N LEU A 95 -3.14 -4.40 -11.26
CA LEU A 95 -4.49 -4.23 -11.78
C LEU A 95 -4.85 -2.75 -11.68
N THR A 96 -5.79 -2.30 -12.49
CA THR A 96 -6.30 -0.93 -12.44
C THR A 96 -7.81 -0.98 -12.36
N GLN A 97 -8.38 -0.30 -11.38
CA GLN A 97 -9.82 -0.08 -11.25
C GLN A 97 -10.16 1.30 -11.84
N PRO A 98 -10.89 1.36 -12.96
CA PRO A 98 -11.40 2.63 -13.46
C PRO A 98 -12.41 3.22 -12.47
N THR A 99 -12.30 4.51 -12.17
CA THR A 99 -13.31 5.28 -11.41
C THR A 99 -13.63 6.58 -12.15
N PRO A 100 -14.78 7.23 -11.85
CA PRO A 100 -15.11 8.55 -12.41
C PRO A 100 -14.05 9.62 -12.11
N ALA A 101 -13.35 9.53 -10.98
CA ALA A 101 -12.28 10.44 -10.58
C ALA A 101 -10.91 10.12 -11.21
N GLY A 102 -10.80 9.01 -11.94
CA GLY A 102 -9.57 8.53 -12.55
C GLY A 102 -9.24 7.06 -12.22
N PRO A 103 -8.23 6.49 -12.86
CA PRO A 103 -7.80 5.12 -12.57
C PRO A 103 -7.15 5.03 -11.17
N ILE A 104 -7.46 3.93 -10.46
CA ILE A 104 -6.77 3.55 -9.23
C ILE A 104 -6.00 2.26 -9.49
N ASP A 105 -4.69 2.31 -9.31
CA ASP A 105 -3.83 1.15 -9.43
C ASP A 105 -3.89 0.29 -8.17
N LEU A 106 -3.88 -1.02 -8.36
CA LEU A 106 -3.97 -2.06 -7.35
C LEU A 106 -2.75 -2.95 -7.50
N ILE A 107 -1.94 -3.05 -6.46
CA ILE A 107 -0.75 -3.90 -6.42
C ILE A 107 -1.04 -5.10 -5.51
N PRO A 108 -1.15 -6.33 -6.07
CA PRO A 108 -1.32 -7.53 -5.26
C PRO A 108 -0.06 -7.83 -4.45
N GLY A 109 -0.17 -7.85 -3.13
CA GLY A 109 0.90 -8.21 -2.20
C GLY A 109 0.91 -9.69 -1.80
N GLY A 110 -0.14 -10.44 -2.12
CA GLY A 110 -0.28 -11.86 -1.76
C GLY A 110 -0.30 -12.10 -0.24
N ALA A 111 0.28 -13.23 0.18
CA ALA A 111 0.42 -13.58 1.59
C ALA A 111 1.61 -12.88 2.28
N THR A 112 2.45 -12.20 1.51
CA THR A 112 3.62 -11.48 2.02
C THR A 112 3.18 -10.36 2.97
N GLY A 113 3.93 -10.16 4.06
CA GLY A 113 3.66 -9.06 4.98
C GLY A 113 3.75 -7.71 4.26
N ILE A 114 2.79 -6.82 4.54
CA ILE A 114 2.72 -5.48 3.91
C ILE A 114 4.04 -4.71 4.02
N GLY A 115 4.76 -4.88 5.13
CA GLY A 115 6.07 -4.26 5.34
C GLY A 115 7.10 -4.66 4.26
N SER A 116 7.17 -5.93 3.87
CA SER A 116 8.11 -6.38 2.83
C SER A 116 7.73 -5.82 1.46
N VAL A 117 6.43 -5.77 1.14
CA VAL A 117 5.94 -5.19 -0.12
C VAL A 117 6.28 -3.70 -0.20
N LEU A 118 6.05 -2.95 0.89
CA LEU A 118 6.37 -1.53 0.96
C LEU A 118 7.88 -1.26 0.85
N ARG A 119 8.73 -2.10 1.46
CA ARG A 119 10.19 -1.98 1.30
C ARG A 119 10.66 -2.24 -0.13
N ALA A 120 9.97 -3.09 -0.89
CA ALA A 120 10.35 -3.43 -2.26
C ALA A 120 10.24 -2.24 -3.24
N PHE A 121 9.56 -1.15 -2.87
CA PHE A 121 9.55 0.09 -3.66
C PHE A 121 10.89 0.84 -3.62
N GLY A 122 11.83 0.46 -2.74
CA GLY A 122 13.23 0.88 -2.81
C GLY A 122 13.56 2.27 -2.26
N LEU A 123 12.58 3.16 -2.13
CA LEU A 123 12.78 4.52 -1.62
C LEU A 123 11.89 4.79 -0.40
N SER A 124 12.42 5.48 0.60
CA SER A 124 11.71 5.75 1.85
C SER A 124 10.36 6.43 1.62
N ALA A 125 10.30 7.45 0.76
CA ALA A 125 9.05 8.14 0.43
C ALA A 125 7.94 7.22 -0.11
N TYR A 126 8.29 6.07 -0.67
CA TYR A 126 7.35 5.07 -1.19
C TYR A 126 7.20 3.84 -0.29
N ALA A 127 8.00 3.74 0.77
CA ALA A 127 7.97 2.64 1.74
C ALA A 127 7.00 2.90 2.91
N ILE A 128 5.89 3.59 2.64
CA ILE A 128 4.81 3.87 3.59
C ILE A 128 3.46 3.55 2.96
N GLY A 129 2.54 3.08 3.79
CA GLY A 129 1.15 2.84 3.40
C GLY A 129 0.19 3.36 4.46
N PHE A 130 -0.96 3.86 4.03
CA PHE A 130 -2.05 4.26 4.92
C PHE A 130 -3.30 3.44 4.64
N ARG A 131 -3.89 2.86 5.67
CA ARG A 131 -5.13 2.09 5.57
C ARG A 131 -6.31 2.93 6.02
N CYS A 132 -7.17 3.27 5.07
CA CYS A 132 -8.36 4.11 5.31
C CYS A 132 -9.41 3.45 6.21
N ALA A 133 -9.43 2.13 6.30
CA ALA A 133 -10.44 1.36 7.03
C ALA A 133 -10.40 1.59 8.54
N ASP A 134 -9.20 1.73 9.09
CA ASP A 134 -8.92 1.80 10.53
C ASP A 134 -7.96 2.95 10.89
N ASP A 135 -7.72 3.87 9.97
CA ASP A 135 -6.82 5.00 10.12
C ASP A 135 -5.38 4.61 10.54
N SER A 136 -4.91 3.43 10.10
CA SER A 136 -3.60 2.89 10.48
C SER A 136 -2.51 3.12 9.44
N TRP A 137 -1.27 3.21 9.94
CA TRP A 137 -0.07 3.33 9.10
C TRP A 137 0.69 2.01 9.05
N ALA A 138 1.16 1.66 7.86
CA ALA A 138 2.21 0.69 7.64
C ALA A 138 3.48 1.45 7.27
N ASP A 139 4.41 1.59 8.22
CA ASP A 139 5.67 2.30 8.03
C ASP A 139 6.86 1.43 8.46
N PRO A 140 7.26 0.44 7.64
CA PRO A 140 8.35 -0.47 8.00
C PRO A 140 9.72 0.23 8.08
N ALA A 141 9.91 1.38 7.45
CA ALA A 141 11.23 2.00 7.25
C ALA A 141 11.40 3.34 7.98
N ASP A 142 10.55 3.65 8.95
CA ASP A 142 10.47 4.98 9.60
C ASP A 142 10.38 6.13 8.58
N ALA A 143 9.77 5.83 7.44
CA ALA A 143 9.76 6.67 6.27
C ALA A 143 8.85 7.89 6.43
N LEU A 144 7.82 7.83 7.30
CA LEU A 144 7.02 9.02 7.64
C LEU A 144 7.88 10.12 8.25
N ALA A 145 8.82 9.76 9.13
CA ALA A 145 9.72 10.72 9.75
C ALA A 145 10.68 11.31 8.72
N LEU A 146 11.25 10.47 7.85
CA LEU A 146 12.13 10.90 6.76
C LEU A 146 11.42 11.86 5.80
N THR A 147 10.23 11.50 5.30
CA THR A 147 9.43 12.35 4.40
C THR A 147 9.10 13.70 5.03
N ARG A 148 8.69 13.75 6.30
CA ARG A 148 8.40 15.02 7.01
C ARG A 148 9.63 15.91 7.16
N SER A 149 10.82 15.32 7.30
CA SER A 149 12.08 16.05 7.37
C SER A 149 12.65 16.47 6.01
N GLY A 150 11.96 16.13 4.90
CA GLY A 150 12.45 16.37 3.54
C GLY A 150 13.62 15.47 3.14
N ARG A 151 13.80 14.32 3.83
CA ARG A 151 14.86 13.35 3.56
C ARG A 151 14.35 12.17 2.75
N LEU A 152 15.22 11.66 1.88
CA LEU A 152 14.98 10.48 1.06
C LEU A 152 16.14 9.50 1.27
N ASP A 153 15.82 8.26 1.62
CA ASP A 153 16.80 7.19 1.81
C ASP A 153 16.42 5.98 0.93
N VAL A 154 17.41 5.14 0.61
CA VAL A 154 17.19 3.86 -0.05
C VAL A 154 16.76 2.83 0.99
N VAL A 155 15.65 2.14 0.70
CA VAL A 155 15.11 1.08 1.54
C VAL A 155 15.38 -0.25 0.86
N LEU A 156 16.16 -1.11 1.51
CA LEU A 156 16.39 -2.46 1.01
C LEU A 156 15.19 -3.36 1.33
N PRO A 157 14.79 -4.26 0.42
CA PRO A 157 13.81 -5.29 0.74
C PRO A 157 14.31 -6.13 1.93
N ALA A 158 13.37 -6.60 2.75
CA ALA A 158 13.72 -7.54 3.80
C ALA A 158 14.36 -8.78 3.15
N PRO A 159 15.44 -9.34 3.71
CA PRO A 159 15.98 -10.59 3.22
C PRO A 159 14.89 -11.66 3.30
N ASP A 160 14.79 -12.51 2.28
CA ASP A 160 13.87 -13.64 2.32
C ASP A 160 14.15 -14.48 3.56
N PRO A 161 13.11 -15.00 4.25
CA PRO A 161 13.34 -15.95 5.32
C PRO A 161 14.12 -17.14 4.76
N PRO A 162 15.16 -17.63 5.48
CA PRO A 162 15.94 -18.77 5.01
C PRO A 162 14.99 -19.96 4.81
N GLY A 163 14.81 -20.38 3.55
CA GLY A 163 13.93 -21.49 3.15
C GLY A 163 12.88 -21.19 2.07
N ALA A 164 12.74 -19.95 1.58
CA ALA A 164 11.77 -19.63 0.53
C ALA A 164 12.26 -19.95 -0.91
N SER A 165 13.50 -20.40 -1.09
CA SER A 165 14.12 -20.58 -2.42
C SER A 165 14.24 -22.02 -2.93
N ASP A 166 13.57 -23.00 -2.33
CA ASP A 166 13.60 -24.40 -2.82
C ASP A 166 12.20 -24.86 -3.23
N GLY A 167 11.77 -24.49 -4.44
CA GLY A 167 10.44 -24.88 -4.90
C GLY A 167 9.98 -24.35 -6.26
N ALA A 168 10.88 -24.17 -7.23
CA ALA A 168 10.47 -24.10 -8.64
C ALA A 168 11.30 -25.15 -9.41
N ALA A 169 10.70 -26.33 -9.49
CA ALA A 169 11.29 -27.52 -10.07
C ALA A 169 11.78 -27.31 -11.50
N ALA A 170 12.98 -27.85 -11.72
CA ALA A 170 13.45 -28.29 -13.01
C ALA A 170 12.44 -29.26 -13.63
N THR A 171 11.87 -28.90 -14.78
CA THR A 171 11.49 -29.85 -15.84
C THR A 171 11.54 -29.14 -17.18
N ALA A 172 12.72 -29.17 -17.79
CA ALA A 172 12.86 -29.13 -19.24
C ALA A 172 13.91 -30.19 -19.61
N ALA A 173 13.48 -31.45 -19.60
CA ALA A 173 14.19 -32.56 -20.21
C ALA A 173 13.50 -32.89 -21.54
N THR A 174 14.17 -32.48 -22.62
CA THR A 174 14.51 -33.26 -23.81
C THR A 174 13.41 -33.87 -24.71
N ALA A 175 13.64 -33.61 -26.01
CA ALA A 175 13.24 -34.32 -27.24
C ALA A 175 11.85 -34.05 -27.82
#